data_AF-A0A9P4UC55-F1
#
_entry.id   AF-A0A9P4UC55-F1
#
_cell.length_a   1.000
_cell.length_b   1.000
_cell.length_c   1.000
_cell.angle_alpha   90.00
_cell.angle_beta   90.00
_cell.angle_gamma   90.00
#
_symmetry.space_group_name_H-M   'P 1'
#
loop_
_entity.id
_entity.type
_entity.pdbx_description
1 polymer ?
#
loop_
_entity_poly.entity_id
_entity_poly.type
_entity_poly.pdbx_seq_one_letter_code
_entity_poly.pdbx_strand_id
1 'polypeptide(L)'
;MRVLFYRLSLPPRYQGEPRLTCYSQSSSPRPAAHSHKRAASYRPLDICFSPATFVCGPAFTDSMDTLSGPFIIEINGMPITKVGSNAEDRTQATTGPDAATFTLKSGKLQSGDWVLARATREDRSFLPKPVRWFKIGAEGDKLPVHPVTAHEEGSSYKIKFANACLIAEDGNVLADLAGRKERCTTLISRY
;
A
#
# COMPACT_ATOMS: atom_id res chain seq x y z
N MET A 1 25.48 -15.49 50.67
CA MET A 1 25.91 -16.78 50.11
C MET A 1 24.68 -17.64 49.83
N ARG A 2 24.32 -17.82 48.55
CA ARG A 2 23.74 -19.04 47.97
C ARG A 2 23.62 -18.80 46.47
N VAL A 3 24.58 -19.37 45.75
CA VAL A 3 24.68 -19.49 44.30
C VAL A 3 24.05 -20.83 43.94
N LEU A 4 23.09 -20.86 43.00
CA LEU A 4 22.64 -22.02 42.21
C LEU A 4 21.85 -21.41 41.02
N PHE A 5 22.42 -21.25 39.81
CA PHE A 5 22.59 -22.21 38.69
C PHE A 5 21.33 -22.94 38.22
N TYR A 6 21.32 -23.25 36.92
CA TYR A 6 20.34 -23.99 36.08
C TYR A 6 19.41 -23.09 35.25
N ARG A 7 19.22 -23.27 33.93
CA ARG A 7 19.82 -24.17 32.93
C ARG A 7 19.38 -23.59 31.57
N LEU A 8 20.33 -23.28 30.69
CA LEU A 8 20.04 -22.87 29.31
C LEU A 8 19.48 -24.09 28.56
N SER A 9 18.26 -23.97 28.03
CA SER A 9 17.69 -24.92 27.08
C SER A 9 17.71 -24.30 25.69
N LEU A 10 18.41 -24.97 24.78
CA LEU A 10 18.74 -24.55 23.42
C LEU A 10 17.51 -24.50 22.50
N PRO A 11 17.51 -23.67 21.43
CA PRO A 11 16.46 -23.65 20.41
C PRO A 11 16.55 -24.85 19.44
N PRO A 12 15.44 -25.23 18.78
CA PRO A 12 15.42 -26.32 17.82
C PRO A 12 16.16 -25.99 16.51
N ARG A 13 16.79 -27.02 15.95
CA ARG A 13 17.55 -27.03 14.69
C ARG A 13 16.69 -26.63 13.49
N TYR A 14 17.14 -25.62 12.75
CA TYR A 14 16.77 -25.39 11.36
C TYR A 14 17.65 -26.29 10.47
N GLN A 15 17.04 -27.22 9.72
CA GLN A 15 17.67 -27.86 8.57
C GLN A 15 16.66 -27.83 7.41
N GLY A 16 17.00 -27.10 6.37
CA GLY A 16 16.22 -26.99 5.14
C GLY A 16 17.07 -26.26 4.10
N GLU A 17 17.86 -27.02 3.36
CA GLU A 17 18.78 -26.54 2.33
C GLU A 17 18.07 -25.95 1.11
N PRO A 18 18.72 -25.01 0.38
CA PRO A 18 18.26 -24.52 -0.91
C PRO A 18 18.62 -25.48 -2.05
N ARG A 19 17.62 -26.06 -2.72
CA ARG A 19 17.83 -26.72 -4.02
C ARG A 19 17.84 -25.66 -5.14
N LEU A 20 19.04 -25.25 -5.52
CA LEU A 20 19.33 -24.67 -6.83
C LEU A 20 19.16 -25.78 -7.87
N THR A 21 18.29 -25.59 -8.85
CA THR A 21 18.33 -26.34 -10.11
C THR A 21 18.34 -25.35 -11.28
N CYS A 22 19.48 -25.32 -11.96
CA CYS A 22 19.66 -24.70 -13.26
C CYS A 22 19.24 -25.71 -14.33
N TYR A 23 18.38 -25.31 -15.26
CA TYR A 23 18.19 -25.96 -16.57
C TYR A 23 18.00 -24.81 -17.57
N SER A 24 19.06 -24.41 -18.27
CA SER A 24 19.55 -24.96 -19.54
C SER A 24 18.59 -24.73 -20.72
N GLN A 25 19.06 -23.88 -21.63
CA GLN A 25 18.47 -23.53 -22.92
C GLN A 25 18.36 -24.77 -23.82
N SER A 26 17.32 -24.85 -24.65
CA SER A 26 17.48 -25.48 -25.97
C SER A 26 16.54 -24.87 -27.01
N SER A 27 17.17 -24.50 -28.10
CA SER A 27 16.69 -23.92 -29.34
C SER A 27 16.10 -24.97 -30.30
N SER A 28 14.96 -24.66 -30.93
CA SER A 28 14.55 -24.86 -32.36
C SER A 28 14.74 -26.25 -33.04
N PRO A 29 14.23 -26.51 -34.28
CA PRO A 29 13.11 -25.98 -35.09
C PRO A 29 12.19 -27.09 -35.69
N ARG A 30 11.33 -26.71 -36.66
CA ARG A 30 10.93 -27.41 -37.93
C ARG A 30 9.44 -27.81 -38.15
N PRO A 31 8.99 -27.98 -39.44
CA PRO A 31 7.86 -27.20 -40.02
C PRO A 31 6.79 -28.07 -40.73
N ALA A 32 5.77 -27.41 -41.33
CA ALA A 32 5.11 -27.72 -42.63
C ALA A 32 3.76 -26.98 -42.68
N ALA A 33 3.61 -25.94 -43.50
CA ALA A 33 3.17 -25.97 -44.90
C ALA A 33 1.65 -26.18 -45.06
N HIS A 34 0.95 -25.12 -45.52
CA HIS A 34 0.00 -25.27 -46.62
C HIS A 34 -0.16 -23.97 -47.40
N SER A 35 0.05 -24.14 -48.70
CA SER A 35 -0.08 -23.20 -49.82
C SER A 35 -1.47 -22.59 -49.92
N HIS A 36 -1.56 -21.27 -50.18
CA HIS A 36 -2.49 -20.74 -51.16
C HIS A 36 -1.95 -19.46 -51.82
N LYS A 37 -1.94 -19.52 -53.14
CA LYS A 37 -1.58 -18.49 -54.12
C LYS A 37 -2.41 -17.22 -53.92
N ARG A 38 -1.79 -16.04 -54.08
CA ARG A 38 -2.28 -14.96 -54.94
C ARG A 38 -1.21 -13.86 -55.09
N ALA A 39 -0.89 -13.58 -56.35
CA ALA A 39 -0.09 -12.46 -56.77
C ALA A 39 -0.91 -11.17 -56.68
N ALA A 40 -0.31 -10.10 -56.16
CA ALA A 40 -0.74 -8.74 -56.42
C ALA A 40 0.48 -7.81 -56.26
N SER A 41 0.97 -7.36 -57.41
CA SER A 41 1.80 -6.17 -57.60
C SER A 41 1.13 -4.96 -56.94
N TYR A 42 1.86 -4.14 -56.16
CA TYR A 42 1.67 -2.69 -56.10
C TYR A 42 2.90 -1.99 -55.48
N ARG A 43 3.15 -0.77 -55.96
CA ARG A 43 4.37 0.04 -55.93
C ARG A 43 4.74 0.64 -54.56
N PRO A 44 6.00 1.06 -54.37
CA PRO A 44 6.45 1.68 -53.12
C PRO A 44 5.85 3.08 -52.99
N LEU A 45 5.29 3.38 -51.82
CA LEU A 45 5.06 4.75 -51.39
C LEU A 45 6.05 5.03 -50.27
N ASP A 46 6.92 5.99 -50.55
CA ASP A 46 7.74 6.71 -49.59
C ASP A 46 6.87 7.18 -48.43
N ILE A 47 7.10 6.61 -47.26
CA ILE A 47 6.60 7.14 -45.99
C ILE A 47 7.81 7.71 -45.27
N CYS A 48 7.91 9.03 -45.32
CA CYS A 48 8.80 9.84 -44.50
C CYS A 48 8.58 9.49 -43.03
N PHE A 49 9.53 8.77 -42.44
CA PHE A 49 9.56 8.51 -41.00
C PHE A 49 10.13 9.75 -40.32
N SER A 50 9.24 10.65 -39.89
CA SER A 50 9.62 11.80 -39.07
C SER A 50 10.03 11.28 -37.67
N PRO A 51 11.20 11.65 -37.13
CA PRO A 51 11.61 11.26 -35.79
C PRO A 51 10.92 12.18 -34.78
N ALA A 52 9.64 11.95 -34.52
CA ALA A 52 9.02 12.46 -33.30
C ALA A 52 9.32 11.46 -32.20
N THR A 53 10.31 11.78 -31.39
CA THR A 53 10.58 11.15 -30.09
C THR A 53 9.31 11.21 -29.25
N PHE A 54 8.49 10.16 -29.30
CA PHE A 54 7.42 9.96 -28.35
C PHE A 54 8.07 9.46 -27.05
N VAL A 55 8.55 10.42 -26.26
CA VAL A 55 8.96 10.19 -24.87
C VAL A 55 7.70 9.79 -24.13
N CYS A 56 7.43 8.48 -24.09
CA CYS A 56 6.46 7.91 -23.17
C CYS A 56 7.11 7.95 -21.78
N GLY A 57 7.14 9.14 -21.18
CA GLY A 57 7.52 9.28 -19.78
C GLY A 57 6.49 8.54 -18.94
N PRO A 58 6.89 7.68 -17.98
CA PRO A 58 5.95 7.22 -16.98
C PRO A 58 5.43 8.45 -16.25
N ALA A 59 4.12 8.62 -16.19
CA ALA A 59 3.50 9.55 -15.26
C ALA A 59 3.88 9.06 -13.85
N PHE A 60 4.99 9.57 -13.32
CA PHE A 60 5.29 9.50 -11.89
C PHE A 60 4.23 10.36 -11.23
N THR A 61 3.07 9.77 -10.93
CA THR A 61 2.26 10.28 -9.84
C THR A 61 3.15 10.18 -8.62
N ASP A 62 3.57 11.31 -8.05
CA ASP A 62 4.46 11.37 -6.90
C ASP A 62 3.71 10.81 -5.68
N SER A 63 3.68 9.48 -5.58
CA SER A 63 3.09 8.74 -4.48
C SER A 63 4.22 8.37 -3.54
N MET A 64 4.26 9.01 -2.39
CA MET A 64 5.26 8.76 -1.37
C MET A 64 4.76 7.72 -0.39
N ASP A 65 5.63 6.81 0.02
CA ASP A 65 5.35 5.82 1.06
C ASP A 65 5.90 6.25 2.44
N THR A 66 6.60 7.39 2.48
CA THR A 66 7.30 7.91 3.65
C THR A 66 7.20 9.43 3.63
N LEU A 67 6.85 10.05 4.77
CA LEU A 67 6.82 11.50 4.93
C LEU A 67 7.86 11.95 5.95
N SER A 68 8.56 13.04 5.62
CA SER A 68 9.59 13.63 6.47
C SER A 68 8.97 14.41 7.63
N GLY A 69 8.49 13.70 8.65
CA GLY A 69 8.02 14.29 9.91
C GLY A 69 6.65 13.80 10.37
N PRO A 70 6.32 14.07 11.64
CA PRO A 70 5.00 13.76 12.20
C PRO A 70 3.94 14.73 11.67
N PHE A 71 2.69 14.28 11.60
CA PHE A 71 1.56 15.09 11.14
C PHE A 71 0.23 14.62 11.75
N ILE A 72 -0.80 15.45 11.63
CA ILE A 72 -2.18 15.09 11.98
C ILE A 72 -2.97 14.85 10.69
N ILE A 73 -3.86 13.86 10.73
CA ILE A 73 -4.84 13.63 9.68
C ILE A 73 -6.19 14.16 10.15
N GLU A 74 -6.77 15.04 9.34
CA GLU A 74 -8.11 15.56 9.55
C GLU A 74 -9.03 15.11 8.42
N ILE A 75 -10.24 14.70 8.80
CA ILE A 75 -11.31 14.32 7.89
C ILE A 75 -12.46 15.27 8.13
N ASN A 76 -12.83 16.06 7.12
CA ASN A 76 -13.87 17.09 7.23
C ASN A 76 -13.62 18.08 8.39
N GLY A 77 -12.35 18.41 8.66
CA GLY A 77 -11.94 19.31 9.76
C GLY A 77 -11.97 18.69 11.15
N MET A 78 -12.27 17.38 11.27
CA MET A 78 -12.18 16.65 12.54
C MET A 78 -10.95 15.73 12.52
N PRO A 79 -10.07 15.79 13.53
CA PRO A 79 -8.91 14.93 13.57
C PRO A 79 -9.29 13.48 13.94
N ILE A 80 -8.47 12.54 13.50
CA ILE A 80 -8.60 11.14 13.90
C ILE A 80 -8.17 11.01 15.36
N THR A 81 -9.01 10.37 16.17
CA THR A 81 -8.79 10.22 17.61
C THR A 81 -7.72 9.18 17.91
N LYS A 82 -6.85 9.47 18.89
CA LYS A 82 -5.87 8.51 19.41
C LYS A 82 -6.54 7.27 20.01
N VAL A 83 -5.83 6.16 19.97
CA VAL A 83 -6.29 4.91 20.59
C VAL A 83 -6.28 5.04 22.11
N GLY A 84 -7.36 4.58 22.76
CA GLY A 84 -7.43 4.50 24.21
C GLY A 84 -6.44 3.48 24.78
N SER A 85 -5.95 3.69 26.00
CA SER A 85 -4.95 2.83 26.67
C SER A 85 -5.39 1.36 26.85
N ASN A 86 -6.71 1.10 26.87
CA ASN A 86 -7.29 -0.23 27.02
C ASN A 86 -7.98 -0.74 25.74
N ALA A 87 -7.61 -0.21 24.57
CA ALA A 87 -8.21 -0.64 23.31
C ALA A 87 -7.79 -2.07 22.94
N GLU A 88 -8.70 -2.79 22.28
CA GLU A 88 -8.42 -4.09 21.70
C GLU A 88 -7.37 -3.99 20.59
N ASP A 89 -6.66 -5.08 20.31
CA ASP A 89 -5.60 -5.14 19.29
C ASP A 89 -6.07 -4.70 17.89
N ARG A 90 -7.38 -4.74 17.65
CA ARG A 90 -8.05 -4.27 16.42
C ARG A 90 -9.27 -3.43 16.78
N THR A 91 -9.10 -2.12 16.83
CA THR A 91 -10.18 -1.19 17.18
C THR A 91 -10.54 -0.31 15.98
N GLN A 92 -11.83 -0.04 15.78
CA GLN A 92 -12.29 0.87 14.74
C GLN A 92 -11.77 2.29 14.99
N ALA A 93 -11.26 2.95 13.95
CA ALA A 93 -10.83 4.34 14.07
C ALA A 93 -12.03 5.29 14.04
N THR A 94 -11.98 6.32 14.88
CA THR A 94 -13.03 7.33 15.03
C THR A 94 -12.46 8.74 14.94
N THR A 95 -13.29 9.70 14.57
CA THR A 95 -12.96 11.13 14.60
C THR A 95 -13.39 11.76 15.93
N GLY A 96 -12.62 12.73 16.44
CA GLY A 96 -12.90 13.35 17.73
C GLY A 96 -11.84 14.38 18.12
N PRO A 97 -11.94 15.00 19.32
CA PRO A 97 -11.10 16.13 19.71
C PRO A 97 -9.64 15.74 20.01
N ASP A 98 -9.40 14.48 20.38
CA ASP A 98 -8.09 13.99 20.81
C ASP A 98 -7.24 13.53 19.62
N ALA A 99 -6.67 14.49 18.88
CA ALA A 99 -5.89 14.23 17.67
C ALA A 99 -4.71 13.26 17.88
N ALA A 100 -4.62 12.25 17.01
CA ALA A 100 -3.47 11.36 16.93
C ALA A 100 -2.34 11.96 16.07
N THR A 101 -1.10 11.81 16.53
CA THR A 101 0.09 12.19 15.78
C THR A 101 0.60 11.00 14.97
N PHE A 102 0.61 11.14 13.65
CA PHE A 102 1.00 10.10 12.72
C PHE A 102 2.39 10.30 12.15
N THR A 103 3.07 9.20 11.84
CA THR A 103 4.29 9.18 11.04
C THR A 103 4.10 8.14 9.94
N LEU A 104 4.33 8.52 8.68
CA LEU A 104 4.27 7.61 7.54
C LEU A 104 5.69 7.12 7.23
N LYS A 105 5.92 5.80 7.33
CA LYS A 105 7.20 5.15 7.02
C LYS A 105 6.95 3.84 6.28
N SER A 106 7.57 3.67 5.11
CA SER A 106 7.49 2.42 4.33
C SER A 106 6.05 1.94 4.10
N GLY A 107 5.14 2.86 3.83
CA GLY A 107 3.72 2.63 3.61
C GLY A 107 2.92 2.26 4.87
N LYS A 108 3.51 2.37 6.06
CA LYS A 108 2.85 2.15 7.34
C LYS A 108 2.60 3.49 8.02
N LEU A 109 1.33 3.75 8.33
CA LEU A 109 0.92 4.94 9.06
C LEU A 109 0.91 4.63 10.57
N GLN A 110 1.96 5.04 11.27
CA GLN A 110 2.21 4.71 12.68
C GLN A 110 1.84 5.86 13.61
N SER A 111 1.31 5.53 14.78
CA SER A 111 1.06 6.45 15.89
C SER A 111 1.39 5.72 17.19
N GLY A 112 2.61 5.92 17.71
CA GLY A 112 3.13 5.15 18.84
C GLY A 112 3.20 3.65 18.54
N ASP A 113 2.59 2.83 19.39
CA ASP A 113 2.53 1.36 19.23
C ASP A 113 1.40 0.88 18.31
N TRP A 114 0.75 1.79 17.59
CA TRP A 114 -0.40 1.49 16.74
C TRP A 114 -0.14 1.84 15.29
N VAL A 115 -0.69 1.04 14.38
CA VAL A 115 -0.75 1.31 12.95
C VAL A 115 -2.20 1.56 12.57
N LEU A 116 -2.45 2.67 11.89
CA LEU A 116 -3.75 2.95 11.29
C LEU A 116 -3.74 2.43 9.86
N ALA A 117 -4.58 1.45 9.55
CA ALA A 117 -4.62 0.86 8.21
C ALA A 117 -5.96 0.19 7.89
N ARG A 118 -6.05 -0.34 6.66
CA ARG A 118 -7.15 -1.20 6.22
C ARG A 118 -6.70 -2.67 6.25
N ALA A 119 -7.58 -3.60 6.63
CA ALA A 119 -7.23 -5.02 6.67
C ALA A 119 -7.09 -5.59 5.26
N THR A 120 -6.19 -6.56 5.03
CA THR A 120 -6.10 -7.24 3.72
C THR A 120 -7.22 -8.24 3.49
N ARG A 121 -7.84 -8.74 4.56
CA ARG A 121 -8.95 -9.69 4.50
C ARG A 121 -10.27 -8.96 4.77
N GLU A 122 -10.95 -8.61 3.69
CA GLU A 122 -12.24 -7.91 3.70
C GLU A 122 -13.18 -8.55 2.68
N ASP A 123 -14.47 -8.23 2.75
CA ASP A 123 -15.40 -8.63 1.71
C ASP A 123 -15.10 -7.87 0.39
N ARG A 124 -15.48 -8.47 -0.75
CA ARG A 124 -15.16 -7.94 -2.10
C ARG A 124 -16.10 -6.84 -2.59
N SER A 125 -16.94 -6.26 -1.73
CA SER A 125 -17.78 -5.12 -2.12
C SER A 125 -16.98 -3.82 -2.22
N PHE A 126 -17.45 -2.90 -3.05
CA PHE A 126 -16.96 -1.52 -3.12
C PHE A 126 -17.58 -0.60 -2.06
N LEU A 127 -18.23 -1.16 -1.04
CA LEU A 127 -18.74 -0.38 0.08
C LEU A 127 -17.58 0.24 0.86
N PRO A 128 -17.81 1.39 1.54
CA PRO A 128 -16.82 1.97 2.44
C PRO A 128 -16.28 0.94 3.41
N LYS A 129 -14.95 0.88 3.53
CA LYS A 129 -14.27 -0.13 4.35
C LYS A 129 -13.82 0.46 5.68
N PRO A 130 -13.96 -0.28 6.79
CA PRO A 130 -13.49 0.19 8.09
C PRO A 130 -11.98 0.37 8.10
N VAL A 131 -11.53 1.58 8.48
CA VAL A 131 -10.13 1.80 8.85
C VAL A 131 -9.98 1.51 10.33
N ARG A 132 -8.98 0.70 10.68
CA ARG A 132 -8.79 0.20 12.04
C ARG A 132 -7.39 0.51 12.54
N TRP A 133 -7.31 0.63 13.85
CA TRP A 133 -6.09 0.61 14.62
C TRP A 133 -5.64 -0.81 14.83
N PHE A 134 -4.39 -1.09 14.48
CA PHE A 134 -3.72 -2.37 14.67
C PHE A 134 -2.57 -2.20 15.64
N LYS A 135 -2.60 -2.95 16.74
CA LYS A 135 -1.49 -2.94 17.69
C LYS A 135 -0.25 -3.59 17.08
N ILE A 136 0.89 -2.93 17.18
CA ILE A 136 2.17 -3.48 16.77
C ILE A 136 2.59 -4.49 17.85
N GLY A 137 2.37 -5.78 17.59
CA GLY A 137 2.79 -6.86 18.48
C GLY A 137 4.27 -7.24 18.32
N ALA A 138 4.73 -8.24 19.08
CA ALA A 138 6.11 -8.73 19.05
C ALA A 138 6.55 -9.32 17.68
N GLU A 139 5.60 -9.70 16.81
CA GLU A 139 5.90 -10.12 15.42
C GLU A 139 6.13 -8.95 14.46
N GLY A 140 6.12 -7.70 14.95
CA GLY A 140 6.83 -6.52 14.45
C GLY A 140 6.42 -5.96 13.09
N ASP A 141 6.19 -6.79 12.07
CA ASP A 141 6.18 -6.32 10.70
C ASP A 141 5.16 -6.98 9.77
N LYS A 142 4.62 -8.15 10.12
CA LYS A 142 3.66 -8.88 9.28
C LYS A 142 2.21 -8.63 9.69
N LEU A 143 1.83 -7.37 9.86
CA LEU A 143 0.41 -7.03 10.01
C LEU A 143 -0.29 -7.27 8.66
N PRO A 144 -1.42 -8.00 8.62
CA PRO A 144 -2.19 -8.23 7.39
C PRO A 144 -2.98 -6.96 7.03
N VAL A 145 -2.26 -5.91 6.68
CA VAL A 145 -2.80 -4.58 6.37
C VAL A 145 -2.34 -4.10 5.00
N HIS A 146 -3.19 -3.31 4.36
CA HIS A 146 -2.84 -2.65 3.12
C HIS A 146 -1.86 -1.50 3.35
N PRO A 147 -0.93 -1.27 2.41
CA PRO A 147 -0.05 -0.11 2.47
C PRO A 147 -0.84 1.19 2.27
N VAL A 148 -0.32 2.24 2.90
CA VAL A 148 -0.82 3.60 2.87
C VAL A 148 0.13 4.45 2.05
N THR A 149 -0.39 5.27 1.14
CA THR A 149 0.42 6.18 0.31
C THR A 149 0.00 7.62 0.51
N ALA A 150 0.95 8.53 0.51
CA ALA A 150 0.71 9.96 0.46
C ALA A 150 0.82 10.44 -1.00
N HIS A 151 -0.07 11.33 -1.40
CA HIS A 151 -0.03 12.00 -2.69
C HIS A 151 0.04 13.50 -2.47
N GLU A 152 0.99 14.17 -3.12
CA GLU A 152 1.06 15.62 -3.12
C GLU A 152 0.04 16.19 -4.12
N GLU A 153 -0.83 17.08 -3.65
CA GLU A 153 -1.81 17.81 -4.46
C GLU A 153 -1.64 19.31 -4.19
N GLY A 154 -0.82 19.93 -5.05
CA GLY A 154 -0.44 21.33 -4.91
C GLY A 154 0.35 21.58 -3.63
N SER A 155 -0.24 22.32 -2.69
CA SER A 155 0.37 22.62 -1.38
C SER A 155 -0.10 21.70 -0.25
N SER A 156 -0.89 20.66 -0.56
CA SER A 156 -1.51 19.77 0.42
C SER A 156 -1.15 18.32 0.15
N TYR A 157 -1.18 17.48 1.19
CA TYR A 157 -0.97 16.05 1.05
C TYR A 157 -2.29 15.30 1.28
N LYS A 158 -2.58 14.35 0.40
CA LYS A 158 -3.72 13.43 0.54
C LYS A 158 -3.21 12.02 0.83
N ILE A 159 -3.59 11.48 1.97
CA ILE A 159 -3.35 10.07 2.30
C ILE A 159 -4.39 9.19 1.62
N LYS A 160 -3.94 8.11 0.99
CA LYS A 160 -4.76 7.04 0.42
C LYS A 160 -4.47 5.71 1.08
N PHE A 161 -5.54 4.97 1.38
CA PHE A 161 -5.51 3.63 1.95
C PHE A 161 -5.80 2.64 0.83
N ALA A 162 -4.74 2.07 0.23
CA ALA A 162 -4.83 1.25 -0.97
C ALA A 162 -5.80 1.84 -2.01
N ASN A 163 -5.44 3.04 -2.50
CA ASN A 163 -6.14 3.85 -3.50
C ASN A 163 -7.54 4.37 -3.11
N ALA A 164 -8.01 4.12 -1.89
CA ALA A 164 -9.21 4.74 -1.34
C ALA A 164 -8.86 5.99 -0.54
N CYS A 165 -9.75 6.98 -0.52
CA CYS A 165 -9.63 8.08 0.43
C CYS A 165 -10.49 7.89 1.67
N LEU A 166 -10.22 8.70 2.68
CA LEU A 166 -10.91 8.62 3.95
C LEU A 166 -12.19 9.45 3.93
N ILE A 167 -13.22 8.90 4.55
CA ILE A 167 -14.48 9.55 4.86
C ILE A 167 -14.80 9.33 6.34
N ALA A 168 -15.59 10.22 6.91
CA ALA A 168 -16.15 10.06 8.25
C ALA A 168 -17.66 9.88 8.13
N GLU A 169 -18.19 8.75 8.60
CA GLU A 169 -19.62 8.45 8.68
C GLU A 169 -19.96 8.00 10.11
N ASP A 170 -20.92 8.66 10.74
CA ASP A 170 -21.32 8.40 12.14
C ASP A 170 -20.14 8.40 13.14
N GLY A 171 -19.17 9.28 12.92
CA GLY A 171 -17.95 9.38 13.72
C GLY A 171 -16.91 8.27 13.46
N ASN A 172 -17.20 7.32 12.58
CA ASN A 172 -16.28 6.26 12.19
C ASN A 172 -15.46 6.67 10.96
N VAL A 173 -14.18 6.31 10.98
CA VAL A 173 -13.28 6.51 9.85
C VAL A 173 -13.38 5.33 8.90
N LEU A 174 -13.82 5.60 7.67
CA LEU A 174 -13.99 4.61 6.61
C LEU A 174 -13.15 5.01 5.39
N ALA A 175 -12.79 4.02 4.58
CA ALA A 175 -12.11 4.19 3.30
C ALA A 175 -13.12 4.03 2.16
N ASP A 176 -13.38 5.09 1.39
CA ASP A 176 -14.28 5.05 0.24
C ASP A 176 -13.63 4.39 -0.97
N LEU A 177 -14.05 3.15 -1.25
CA LEU A 177 -13.63 2.39 -2.43
C LEU A 177 -14.40 2.78 -3.70
N ALA A 178 -15.56 3.45 -3.57
CA ALA A 178 -16.36 3.85 -4.71
C ALA A 178 -15.80 5.10 -5.41
N GLY A 179 -14.88 5.83 -4.76
CA GLY A 179 -14.16 6.95 -5.35
C GLY A 179 -15.02 8.20 -5.56
N ARG A 180 -16.02 8.43 -4.69
CA ARG A 180 -16.86 9.62 -4.76
C ARG A 180 -16.06 10.82 -4.27
N LYS A 181 -15.43 11.54 -5.21
CA LYS A 181 -14.50 12.66 -4.97
C LYS A 181 -15.04 13.71 -4.00
N GLU A 182 -16.34 13.94 -3.96
CA GLU A 182 -16.99 14.97 -3.13
C GLU A 182 -16.90 14.71 -1.61
N ARG A 183 -16.65 13.47 -1.19
CA ARG A 183 -16.56 13.10 0.25
C ARG A 183 -15.12 13.03 0.76
N CYS A 184 -14.17 13.27 -0.14
CA CYS A 184 -12.78 12.92 -0.03
C CYS A 184 -11.96 14.08 0.51
N THR A 185 -12.19 14.47 1.77
CA THR A 185 -11.55 15.63 2.39
C THR A 185 -10.56 15.18 3.46
N THR A 186 -9.41 14.65 3.02
CA THR A 186 -8.28 14.38 3.91
C THR A 186 -7.31 15.54 3.83
N LEU A 187 -7.09 16.22 4.95
CA LEU A 187 -6.05 17.24 5.08
C LEU A 187 -4.95 16.73 6.01
N ILE A 188 -3.71 16.97 5.61
CA ILE A 188 -2.54 16.78 6.47
C ILE A 188 -2.10 18.15 6.97
N SER A 189 -2.16 18.34 8.28
CA SER A 189 -1.54 19.49 8.95
C SER A 189 -0.16 19.08 9.47
N ARG A 190 0.88 19.80 9.04
CA ARG A 190 2.24 19.64 9.57
C ARG A 190 2.43 20.60 10.74
N TYR A 191 3.16 20.13 11.77
CA TYR A 191 3.64 20.97 12.86
C TYR A 191 4.83 21.83 12.44
#